data_AF-A0A353H258-F1
#
_entry.id   AF-A0A353H258-F1
#
_cell.length_a   1.000
_cell.length_b   1.000
_cell.length_c   1.000
_cell.angle_alpha   90.00
_cell.angle_beta   90.00
_cell.angle_gamma   90.00
#
_symmetry.space_group_name_H-M   'P 1'
#
loop_
_entity.id
_entity.type
_entity.pdbx_description
1 polymer ?
#
loop_
_entity_poly.entity_id
_entity_poly.type
_entity_poly.pdbx_seq_one_letter_code
_entity_poly.pdbx_strand_id
1 'polypeptide(L)'
;MTLEEENKRWEEQTVKPVLNKFKERKAEFLTPSGIPLPRAALPDDFDYLEKLGFPGEFPFTRGVQPTMYRSRFWTMRQYAGFASA
;
A
#
# COMPACT_ATOMS: atom_id res chain seq x y z
N MET A 1 0.69 6.49 -25.52
CA MET A 1 -0.10 6.64 -24.30
C MET A 1 0.80 6.36 -23.12
N THR A 2 1.16 7.41 -22.41
CA THR A 2 1.78 7.27 -21.09
C THR A 2 0.72 6.94 -20.05
N LEU A 3 1.14 6.39 -18.90
CA LEU A 3 0.24 6.12 -17.78
C LEU A 3 -0.45 7.41 -17.29
N GLU A 4 0.26 8.54 -17.32
CA GLU A 4 -0.28 9.85 -16.93
C GLU A 4 -1.40 10.33 -17.87
N GLU A 5 -1.22 10.15 -19.19
CA GLU A 5 -2.23 10.51 -20.18
C GLU A 5 -3.52 9.68 -19.99
N GLU A 6 -3.36 8.38 -19.75
CA GLU A 6 -4.49 7.50 -19.50
C GLU A 6 -5.19 7.77 -18.17
N ASN A 7 -4.42 8.12 -17.12
CA ASN A 7 -5.00 8.53 -15.84
C ASN A 7 -5.83 9.81 -16.01
N LYS A 8 -5.29 10.82 -16.72
CA LYS A 8 -6.05 12.05 -17.03
C LYS A 8 -7.32 11.72 -17.81
N ARG A 9 -7.23 10.91 -18.88
CA ARG A 9 -8.41 10.49 -19.64
C ARG A 9 -9.48 9.85 -18.73
N TRP A 10 -9.07 8.92 -17.85
CA TRP A 10 -9.97 8.26 -16.91
C TRP A 10 -10.61 9.23 -15.92
N GLU A 11 -9.84 10.13 -15.33
CA GLU A 11 -10.35 11.17 -14.43
C GLU A 11 -11.41 12.03 -15.13
N GLU A 12 -11.17 12.42 -16.38
CA GLU A 12 -12.07 13.31 -17.12
C GLU A 12 -13.30 12.62 -17.69
N GLN A 13 -13.12 11.47 -18.33
CA GLN A 13 -14.17 10.82 -19.10
C GLN A 13 -14.98 9.83 -18.25
N THR A 14 -14.39 9.28 -17.18
CA THR A 14 -15.04 8.27 -16.34
C THR A 14 -15.41 8.82 -14.97
N VAL A 15 -14.50 9.52 -14.28
CA VAL A 15 -14.73 9.96 -12.90
C VAL A 15 -15.61 11.21 -12.82
N LYS A 16 -15.28 12.29 -13.57
CA LYS A 16 -16.04 13.56 -13.52
C LYS A 16 -17.55 13.39 -13.76
N PRO A 17 -18.04 12.62 -14.76
CA PRO A 17 -19.47 12.46 -14.99
C PRO A 17 -20.22 11.81 -13.81
N VAL A 18 -19.58 10.84 -13.16
CA VAL A 18 -20.14 10.17 -11.99
C VAL A 18 -20.19 11.14 -10.80
N LEU A 19 -19.11 11.87 -10.54
CA LEU A 19 -19.06 12.84 -9.44
C LEU A 19 -20.08 13.98 -9.57
N ASN A 20 -20.36 14.41 -10.80
CA ASN A 20 -21.39 15.42 -11.08
C ASN A 20 -22.79 14.93 -10.74
N LYS A 21 -23.06 13.63 -10.90
CA LYS A 21 -24.36 13.01 -10.60
C LYS A 21 -24.47 12.59 -9.13
N PHE A 22 -23.38 12.03 -8.59
CA PHE A 22 -23.30 11.48 -7.25
C PHE A 22 -21.98 11.88 -6.62
N LYS A 23 -22.05 12.75 -5.60
CA LYS A 23 -20.87 13.15 -4.83
C LYS A 23 -20.33 11.99 -4.01
N GLU A 24 -19.03 12.02 -3.76
CA GLU A 24 -18.40 11.11 -2.80
C GLU A 24 -18.81 11.44 -1.36
N ARG A 25 -18.66 10.45 -0.48
CA ARG A 25 -19.05 10.54 0.94
C ARG A 25 -18.23 11.55 1.74
N LYS A 26 -17.00 11.80 1.31
CA LYS A 26 -16.04 12.71 1.94
C LYS A 26 -15.32 13.47 0.85
N ALA A 27 -14.87 14.68 1.16
CA ALA A 27 -14.00 15.44 0.27
C ALA A 27 -12.61 14.76 0.14
N GLU A 28 -12.10 14.22 1.25
CA GLU A 28 -10.84 13.49 1.29
C GLU A 28 -10.99 12.18 2.06
N PHE A 29 -10.27 11.16 1.60
CA PHE A 29 -10.14 9.89 2.29
C PHE A 29 -8.76 9.82 2.91
N LEU A 30 -8.70 9.69 4.23
CA LEU A 30 -7.47 9.58 5.00
C LEU A 30 -7.42 8.22 5.69
N THR A 31 -6.21 7.67 5.86
CA THR A 31 -5.98 6.54 6.77
C THR A 31 -6.15 7.00 8.23
N PRO A 32 -6.26 6.08 9.21
CA PRO A 32 -6.31 6.45 10.63
C PRO A 32 -5.11 7.29 11.10
N SER A 33 -3.97 7.19 10.42
CA SER A 33 -2.77 7.98 10.68
C SER A 33 -2.73 9.31 9.92
N GLY A 34 -3.81 9.70 9.23
CA GLY A 34 -3.92 10.98 8.52
C GLY A 34 -3.26 11.01 7.14
N ILE A 35 -2.90 9.86 6.55
CA ILE A 35 -2.26 9.82 5.23
C ILE A 35 -3.35 9.88 4.14
N PRO A 36 -3.25 10.79 3.15
CA PRO A 36 -4.18 10.84 2.02
C PRO A 36 -4.21 9.54 1.22
N LEU A 37 -5.41 9.04 0.96
CA LEU A 37 -5.63 7.85 0.16
C LEU A 37 -6.22 8.26 -1.21
N PRO A 38 -5.47 8.10 -2.32
CA PRO A 38 -5.97 8.42 -3.64
C PRO A 38 -7.09 7.45 -4.06
N ARG A 39 -7.92 7.88 -5.04
CA ARG A 39 -9.02 7.07 -5.57
C ARG A 39 -8.54 5.76 -6.20
N ALA A 40 -7.39 5.80 -6.86
CA ALA A 40 -6.71 4.64 -7.43
C ALA A 40 -5.21 4.79 -7.17
N ALA A 41 -4.56 3.70 -6.76
CA ALA A 41 -3.10 3.65 -6.65
C ALA A 41 -2.52 3.34 -8.04
N LEU A 42 -1.72 4.25 -8.56
CA LEU A 42 -0.98 4.04 -9.81
C LEU A 42 0.43 3.54 -9.50
N PRO A 43 1.06 2.78 -10.40
CA PRO A 43 2.49 2.54 -10.34
C PRO A 43 3.23 3.87 -10.24
N ASP A 44 4.05 4.01 -9.22
CA ASP A 44 4.89 5.17 -9.00
C ASP A 44 6.29 4.90 -9.57
N ASP A 45 6.95 5.93 -10.07
CA ASP A 45 8.32 5.83 -10.58
C ASP A 45 9.28 6.07 -9.42
N PHE A 46 9.75 5.00 -8.80
CA PHE A 46 10.73 5.06 -7.71
C PHE A 46 11.89 4.10 -7.97
N ASP A 47 13.07 4.44 -7.43
CA ASP A 47 14.22 3.55 -7.48
C ASP A 47 13.92 2.27 -6.69
N TYR A 48 13.68 1.20 -7.45
CA TYR A 48 13.34 -0.10 -6.91
C TYR A 48 14.45 -0.64 -5.99
N LEU A 49 15.72 -0.49 -6.37
CA LEU A 49 16.84 -1.04 -5.60
C LEU A 49 17.06 -0.25 -4.32
N GLU A 50 16.85 1.07 -4.35
CA GLU A 50 16.97 1.92 -3.15
C GLU A 50 15.80 1.72 -2.17
N LYS A 51 14.56 1.62 -2.68
CA LYS A 51 13.35 1.63 -1.83
C LYS A 51 12.86 0.24 -1.43
N LEU A 52 12.90 -0.73 -2.35
CA LEU A 52 12.35 -2.07 -2.14
C LEU A 52 13.43 -3.13 -1.97
N GLY A 53 14.40 -3.19 -2.89
CA GLY A 53 15.43 -4.22 -2.94
C GLY A 53 14.89 -5.65 -3.05
N PHE A 54 15.69 -6.63 -2.61
CA PHE A 54 15.32 -8.05 -2.54
C PHE A 54 15.19 -8.51 -1.07
N PRO A 55 14.35 -9.51 -0.75
CA PRO A 55 14.27 -10.06 0.59
C PRO A 55 15.64 -10.60 1.06
N GLY A 56 16.00 -10.36 2.32
CA GLY A 56 17.29 -10.77 2.88
C GLY A 56 18.46 -9.83 2.57
N GLU A 57 18.22 -8.74 1.84
CA GLU A 57 19.22 -7.71 1.50
C GLU A 57 18.73 -6.31 1.88
N PHE A 58 19.66 -5.37 2.12
CA PHE A 58 19.30 -3.97 2.37
C PHE A 58 18.49 -3.41 1.18
N PRO A 59 17.43 -2.59 1.39
CA PRO A 59 16.96 -1.99 2.66
C PRO A 59 16.04 -2.88 3.51
N PHE A 60 15.93 -4.17 3.19
CA PHE A 60 15.10 -5.16 3.88
C PHE A 60 13.59 -4.86 3.89
N THR A 61 13.12 -3.93 3.06
CA THR A 61 11.71 -3.55 2.93
C THR A 61 10.82 -4.75 2.61
N ARG A 62 11.33 -5.70 1.81
CA ARG A 62 10.63 -6.93 1.42
C ARG A 62 10.83 -8.12 2.39
N GLY A 63 11.51 -7.89 3.52
CA GLY A 63 11.76 -8.88 4.56
C GLY A 63 13.24 -9.12 4.83
N VAL A 64 13.57 -9.47 6.07
CA VAL A 64 14.95 -9.65 6.55
C VAL A 64 15.55 -11.04 6.23
N GLN A 65 14.75 -11.99 5.75
CA GLN A 65 15.19 -13.33 5.35
C GLN A 65 14.94 -13.55 3.86
N PRO A 66 15.85 -14.20 3.11
CA PRO A 66 15.71 -14.35 1.66
C PRO A 66 14.54 -15.25 1.24
N THR A 67 14.17 -16.23 2.07
CA THR A 67 13.10 -17.19 1.76
C THR A 67 11.82 -16.97 2.59
N MET A 68 11.88 -16.07 3.58
CA MET A 68 10.78 -15.75 4.51
C MET A 68 10.03 -17.03 4.95
N TYR A 69 8.69 -16.99 4.87
CA TYR A 69 7.82 -18.05 5.35
C TYR A 69 7.68 -19.25 4.41
N ARG A 70 8.41 -19.27 3.27
CA ARG A 70 8.52 -20.47 2.44
C ARG A 70 9.44 -21.52 3.08
N SER A 71 10.39 -21.09 3.91
CA SER A 71 11.30 -21.99 4.64
C SER A 71 10.84 -22.23 6.07
N ARG A 72 10.56 -21.17 6.83
CA ARG A 72 10.12 -21.25 8.23
C ARG A 72 9.00 -20.26 8.50
N PHE A 73 7.88 -20.72 9.03
CA PHE A 73 6.81 -19.85 9.49
C PHE A 73 7.29 -18.92 10.62
N TRP A 74 6.56 -17.82 10.82
CA TRP A 74 6.75 -16.97 11.99
C TRP A 74 6.51 -17.79 13.26
N THR A 75 7.18 -17.40 14.36
CA THR A 75 6.92 -18.02 15.65
C THR A 75 5.55 -17.58 16.16
N MET A 76 4.61 -18.51 16.29
CA MET A 76 3.37 -18.27 17.03
C MET A 76 3.71 -18.15 18.52
N ARG A 77 3.66 -16.93 19.07
CA ARG A 77 3.95 -16.66 20.48
C ARG A 77 2.68 -16.23 21.20
N GLN A 78 2.08 -17.16 21.93
CA GLN A 78 1.02 -16.84 22.87
C GLN A 78 1.65 -16.24 24.13
N TYR A 79 1.18 -15.07 24.53
CA TYR A 79 1.55 -14.49 25.81
C TYR A 79 0.50 -14.92 26.84
N ALA A 80 0.77 -16.05 27.49
CA ALA A 80 -0.02 -16.55 28.60
C ALA A 80 0.64 -16.13 29.92
N GLY A 81 -0.17 -15.76 30.91
CA GLY A 81 0.28 -15.37 32.24
C GLY A 81 -0.81 -15.58 33.27
N PHE A 82 -0.41 -15.69 34.54
CA PHE A 82 -1.31 -15.77 35.69
C PHE A 82 -1.15 -14.50 36.55
N ALA A 83 -2.19 -14.14 37.29
CA ALA A 83 -2.18 -12.94 38.14
C ALA A 83 -1.34 -13.10 39.42
N SER A 84 -0.95 -14.33 39.77
CA SER A 84 -0.06 -14.66 40.88
C SER A 84 1.01 -15.65 40.43
N ALA A 85 2.14 -15.63 41.14
CA ALA A 85 3.18 -16.66 41.02
C ALA A 85 2.70 -18.01 41.55
#